data_AF-A0A7C4I881-F1
#
_entry.id   AF-A0A7C4I881-F1
#
_cell.length_a   1.000
_cell.length_b   1.000
_cell.length_c   1.000
_cell.angle_alpha   90.00
_cell.angle_beta   90.00
_cell.angle_gamma   90.00
#
_symmetry.space_group_name_H-M   'P 1'
#
loop_
_entity.id
_entity.type
_entity.pdbx_description
1 polymer ?
#
loop_
_entity_poly.entity_id
_entity_poly.type
_entity_poly.pdbx_seq_one_letter_code
_entity_poly.pdbx_strand_id
1 'polypeptide(L)'
;MLDQIIYSILLITGALIGEKIASKYLGVPRVSWLYLVEILIYIITAISLLSAIQLFELQILFLIPIGAYSAISARAVTTLFGKFSRFLKHMKNGEKDIYVVLDNLFEKMLASGFKKQKCEELLISAGFDPKLIRKISQKYP
;
A
#
# COMPACT_ATOMS: atom_id res chain seq x y z
N MET A 1 -24.72 31.93 -10.75
CA MET A 1 -23.66 32.02 -9.70
C MET A 1 -24.13 31.49 -8.36
N LEU A 2 -25.30 31.90 -7.85
CA LEU A 2 -25.83 31.44 -6.57
C LEU A 2 -26.02 29.90 -6.51
N ASP A 3 -26.51 29.29 -7.59
CA ASP A 3 -26.68 27.82 -7.67
C ASP A 3 -25.35 27.06 -7.65
N GLN A 4 -24.31 27.60 -8.30
CA GLN A 4 -22.97 26.99 -8.26
C GLN A 4 -22.36 27.03 -6.86
N ILE A 5 -22.65 28.07 -6.08
CA ILE A 5 -22.24 28.17 -4.68
C ILE A 5 -22.95 27.11 -3.85
N ILE A 6 -24.27 26.98 -4.01
CA ILE A 6 -25.08 25.97 -3.32
C ILE A 6 -24.57 24.55 -3.68
N TYR A 7 -24.29 24.28 -4.95
CA TYR A 7 -23.81 22.97 -5.40
C TYR A 7 -22.44 22.64 -4.82
N SER A 8 -21.54 23.62 -4.77
CA SER A 8 -20.22 23.48 -4.17
C SER A 8 -20.31 23.20 -2.67
N ILE A 9 -21.19 23.91 -1.95
CA ILE A 9 -21.42 23.68 -0.51
C ILE A 9 -21.96 22.27 -0.27
N LEU A 10 -22.92 21.81 -1.07
CA LEU A 10 -23.49 20.46 -0.94
C LEU A 10 -22.44 19.36 -1.21
N LEU A 11 -21.62 19.54 -2.26
CA LEU A 11 -20.54 18.62 -2.59
C LEU A 11 -19.48 18.56 -1.48
N ILE A 12 -19.05 19.71 -0.96
CA ILE A 12 -18.09 19.80 0.15
C ILE A 12 -18.68 19.16 1.40
N THR A 13 -19.96 19.41 1.68
CA THR A 13 -20.66 18.79 2.82
C THR A 13 -20.69 17.27 2.70
N GLY A 14 -21.01 16.76 1.51
CA GLY A 14 -20.93 15.34 1.19
C GLY A 14 -19.52 14.78 1.41
N ALA A 15 -18.49 15.47 0.91
CA ALA A 15 -17.10 15.07 1.08
C ALA A 15 -16.67 15.03 2.55
N LEU A 16 -17.07 16.02 3.36
CA LEU A 16 -16.81 16.03 4.81
C LEU A 16 -17.49 14.87 5.54
N ILE A 17 -18.72 14.51 5.16
CA ILE A 17 -19.43 13.34 5.70
C ILE A 17 -18.71 12.06 5.30
N GLY A 18 -18.37 11.92 4.01
CA GLY A 18 -17.64 10.78 3.47
C GLY A 18 -16.29 10.60 4.16
N GLU A 19 -15.57 11.70 4.39
CA GLU A 19 -14.28 11.70 5.08
C GLU A 19 -14.40 11.24 6.54
N LYS A 20 -15.43 11.68 7.27
CA LYS A 20 -15.70 11.21 8.64
C LYS A 20 -15.99 9.71 8.67
N ILE A 21 -16.80 9.22 7.74
CA ILE A 21 -17.12 7.79 7.59
C ILE A 21 -15.84 7.01 7.25
N ALA A 22 -15.10 7.47 6.24
CA ALA A 22 -13.90 6.82 5.76
C ALA A 22 -12.81 6.78 6.84
N SER A 23 -12.63 7.86 7.60
CA SER A 23 -11.70 7.91 8.73
C SER A 23 -12.04 6.87 9.81
N LYS A 24 -13.33 6.63 10.06
CA LYS A 24 -13.79 5.63 11.04
C LYS A 24 -13.50 4.19 10.60
N TYR A 25 -13.62 3.88 9.30
CA TYR A 25 -13.55 2.50 8.81
C TYR A 25 -12.23 2.13 8.09
N LEU A 26 -11.55 3.08 7.45
CA LEU A 26 -10.45 2.82 6.51
C LEU A 26 -9.08 3.29 7.01
N GLY A 27 -9.02 3.96 8.17
CA GLY A 27 -7.77 4.43 8.76
C GLY A 27 -7.08 5.54 7.95
N VAL A 28 -6.14 6.24 8.58
CA VAL A 28 -5.48 7.40 7.98
C VAL A 28 -4.15 7.00 7.35
N PRO A 29 -3.90 7.27 6.04
CA PRO A 29 -2.59 7.05 5.45
C PRO A 29 -1.55 7.97 6.11
N ARG A 30 -0.48 7.40 6.66
CA ARG A 30 0.59 8.14 7.35
C ARG A 30 1.64 8.74 6.40
N VAL A 31 1.53 8.53 5.10
CA VAL A 31 2.54 8.90 4.10
C VAL A 31 2.03 10.10 3.32
N SER A 32 2.78 11.22 3.35
CA SER A 32 2.39 12.50 2.74
C SER A 32 2.03 12.40 1.26
N TRP A 33 2.75 11.59 0.47
CA TRP A 33 2.44 11.43 -0.95
C TRP A 33 1.10 10.70 -1.18
N LEU A 34 0.69 9.77 -0.30
CA LEU A 34 -0.60 9.10 -0.46
C LEU A 34 -1.78 10.08 -0.35
N TYR A 35 -1.62 11.20 0.35
CA TYR A 35 -2.64 12.26 0.36
C TYR A 35 -2.80 12.95 -1.00
N LEU A 36 -1.70 13.20 -1.72
CA LEU A 36 -1.78 13.77 -3.08
C LEU A 36 -2.52 12.82 -4.02
N VAL A 37 -2.23 11.53 -3.94
CA VAL A 37 -2.93 10.50 -4.72
C VAL A 37 -4.42 10.46 -4.34
N GLU A 38 -4.73 10.61 -3.06
CA GLU A 38 -6.11 10.64 -2.59
C GLU A 38 -6.90 11.81 -3.17
N ILE A 39 -6.33 13.02 -3.15
CA ILE A 39 -6.93 14.21 -3.73
C ILE A 39 -7.17 14.02 -5.23
N LEU A 40 -6.20 13.44 -5.95
CA LEU A 40 -6.35 13.15 -7.37
C LEU A 40 -7.49 12.16 -7.64
N ILE A 41 -7.57 11.06 -6.87
CA ILE A 41 -8.64 10.07 -7.02
C ILE A 41 -9.99 10.72 -6.73
N TYR A 42 -10.09 11.49 -5.65
CA TYR A 42 -11.31 12.22 -5.29
C TYR A 42 -11.78 13.12 -6.43
N ILE A 43 -10.89 13.95 -7.00
CA ILE A 43 -11.22 14.85 -8.11
C ILE A 43 -11.72 14.06 -9.32
N ILE A 44 -11.02 12.99 -9.70
CA ILE A 44 -11.41 12.16 -10.84
C ILE A 44 -12.78 11.50 -10.59
N THR A 45 -13.00 10.91 -9.41
CA THR A 45 -14.30 10.26 -9.10
C THR A 45 -15.44 11.28 -9.06
N ALA A 46 -15.21 12.45 -8.45
CA ALA A 46 -16.20 13.50 -8.39
C ALA A 46 -16.57 14.00 -9.79
N ILE A 47 -15.58 14.27 -10.65
CA ILE A 47 -15.83 14.71 -12.04
C ILE A 47 -16.58 13.61 -12.81
N SER A 48 -16.13 12.36 -12.77
CA SER A 48 -16.79 11.25 -13.47
C SER A 48 -18.25 11.07 -13.04
N LEU A 49 -18.54 11.15 -11.74
CA LEU A 49 -19.90 11.03 -11.22
C LEU A 49 -20.77 12.24 -11.56
N LEU A 50 -20.22 13.46 -11.51
CA LEU A 50 -20.93 14.67 -11.92
C LEU A 50 -21.26 14.64 -13.41
N SER A 51 -20.33 14.20 -14.27
CA SER A 51 -20.58 14.04 -15.71
C SER A 51 -21.62 12.95 -16.00
N ALA A 52 -21.65 11.86 -15.23
CA ALA A 52 -22.66 10.81 -15.35
C ALA A 52 -24.05 11.29 -14.92
N ILE A 53 -24.13 12.16 -13.90
CA ILE A 53 -25.41 12.68 -13.39
C ILE A 53 -25.93 13.88 -14.19
N GLN A 54 -25.09 14.61 -14.94
CA GLN A 54 -25.57 15.60 -15.90
C GLN A 54 -26.51 15.00 -16.97
N LEU A 55 -26.45 13.68 -17.20
CA LEU A 55 -27.39 12.94 -18.06
C LEU A 55 -28.75 12.66 -17.41
N PHE A 56 -28.91 12.88 -16.10
CA PHE A 56 -30.13 12.59 -15.34
C PHE A 56 -30.59 13.86 -14.58
N GLU A 57 -31.83 14.31 -14.80
CA GLU A 57 -32.34 15.62 -14.34
C GLU A 57 -32.46 15.81 -12.80
N LEU A 58 -32.03 14.84 -11.97
CA LEU A 58 -32.11 14.89 -10.50
C LEU A 58 -30.86 15.54 -9.83
N GLN A 59 -30.42 16.69 -10.32
CA GLN A 59 -29.05 17.19 -10.09
C GLN A 59 -28.68 17.61 -8.65
N ILE A 60 -29.63 18.03 -7.79
CA ILE A 60 -29.31 18.66 -6.49
C ILE A 60 -29.15 17.64 -5.35
N LEU A 61 -30.06 16.67 -5.25
CA LEU A 61 -30.09 15.73 -4.12
C LEU A 61 -28.92 14.72 -4.15
N PHE A 62 -28.32 14.49 -5.32
CA PHE A 62 -27.24 13.54 -5.48
C PHE A 62 -25.85 14.12 -5.17
N LEU A 63 -25.71 15.44 -5.01
CA LEU A 63 -24.40 16.08 -4.74
C LEU A 63 -23.79 15.63 -3.41
N ILE A 64 -24.61 15.41 -2.38
CA ILE A 64 -24.15 14.92 -1.08
C ILE A 64 -23.65 13.46 -1.19
N PRO A 65 -24.43 12.50 -1.73
CA PRO A 65 -23.96 11.15 -2.01
C PRO A 65 -22.68 11.08 -2.87
N ILE A 66 -22.57 11.90 -3.92
CA ILE A 66 -21.38 11.94 -4.79
C ILE A 66 -20.15 12.37 -3.99
N GLY A 67 -20.25 13.48 -3.25
CA GLY A 67 -19.15 13.97 -2.43
C GLY A 67 -18.71 12.92 -1.40
N ALA A 68 -19.68 12.28 -0.74
CA ALA A 68 -19.41 11.24 0.25
C ALA A 68 -18.75 10.00 -0.36
N TYR A 69 -19.29 9.50 -1.47
CA TYR A 69 -18.79 8.32 -2.16
C TYR A 69 -17.39 8.54 -2.73
N SER A 70 -17.13 9.71 -3.33
CA SER A 70 -15.83 10.05 -3.89
C SER A 70 -14.77 10.11 -2.79
N ALA A 71 -15.08 10.70 -1.63
CA ALA A 71 -14.17 10.74 -0.48
C ALA A 71 -13.89 9.34 0.09
N ILE A 72 -14.93 8.52 0.27
CA ILE A 72 -14.78 7.13 0.76
C ILE A 72 -13.94 6.29 -0.22
N SER A 73 -14.21 6.41 -1.51
CA SER A 73 -13.50 5.66 -2.57
C SER A 73 -12.03 6.06 -2.61
N ALA A 74 -11.73 7.36 -2.58
CA ALA A 74 -10.37 7.87 -2.55
C ALA A 74 -9.60 7.31 -1.35
N ARG A 75 -10.18 7.38 -0.14
CA ARG A 75 -9.61 6.83 1.09
C ARG A 75 -9.38 5.32 1.01
N ALA A 76 -10.36 4.57 0.47
CA ALA A 76 -10.26 3.12 0.37
C ALA A 76 -9.07 2.71 -0.51
N VAL A 77 -8.92 3.38 -1.65
CA VAL A 77 -7.81 3.13 -2.57
C VAL A 77 -6.47 3.48 -1.93
N THR A 78 -6.33 4.65 -1.29
CA THR A 78 -5.06 5.04 -0.67
C THR A 78 -4.68 4.18 0.53
N THR A 79 -5.66 3.73 1.31
CA THR A 79 -5.44 2.73 2.37
C THR A 79 -4.95 1.40 1.81
N LEU A 80 -5.52 0.92 0.71
CA LEU A 80 -5.07 -0.33 0.05
C LEU A 80 -3.63 -0.20 -0.45
N PHE A 81 -3.28 0.88 -1.14
CA PHE A 81 -1.90 1.16 -1.54
C PHE A 81 -0.96 1.28 -0.33
N GLY A 82 -1.43 1.89 0.77
CA GLY A 82 -0.69 1.97 2.02
C GLY A 82 -0.44 0.61 2.69
N LYS A 83 -1.39 -0.34 2.59
CA LYS A 83 -1.20 -1.73 3.06
C LYS A 83 -0.24 -2.48 2.13
N PHE A 84 -0.41 -2.34 0.82
CA PHE A 84 0.43 -3.00 -0.17
C PHE A 84 1.89 -2.54 -0.10
N SER A 85 2.15 -1.25 0.06
CA SER A 85 3.52 -0.74 0.23
C SER A 85 4.21 -1.27 1.49
N ARG A 86 3.46 -1.43 2.60
CA ARG A 86 3.97 -2.06 3.83
C ARG A 86 4.27 -3.53 3.62
N PHE A 87 3.40 -4.24 2.93
CA PHE A 87 3.62 -5.64 2.56
C PHE A 87 4.88 -5.83 1.69
N LEU A 88 5.05 -4.99 0.66
CA LEU A 88 6.27 -5.02 -0.17
C LEU A 88 7.54 -4.69 0.63
N LYS A 89 7.47 -3.73 1.55
CA LYS A 89 8.60 -3.44 2.45
C LYS A 89 8.92 -4.61 3.38
N HIS A 90 7.91 -5.29 3.91
CA HIS A 90 8.10 -6.48 4.73
C HIS A 90 8.73 -7.63 3.95
N MET A 91 8.30 -7.89 2.70
CA MET A 91 8.98 -8.87 1.86
C MET A 91 10.45 -8.53 1.64
N LYS A 92 10.73 -7.27 1.27
CA LYS A 92 12.10 -6.81 0.99
C LYS A 92 13.00 -6.84 2.22
N ASN A 93 12.46 -6.54 3.40
CA ASN A 93 13.22 -6.60 4.65
C ASN A 93 13.37 -8.04 5.16
N GLY A 94 12.34 -8.89 4.99
CA GLY A 94 12.42 -10.31 5.31
C GLY A 94 13.52 -11.03 4.52
N GLU A 95 13.73 -10.67 3.25
CA GLU A 95 14.88 -11.17 2.48
C GLU A 95 16.23 -10.75 3.06
N LYS A 96 16.35 -9.50 3.56
CA LYS A 96 17.58 -9.04 4.22
C LYS A 96 17.81 -9.76 5.54
N ASP A 97 16.75 -9.96 6.33
CA ASP A 97 16.85 -10.63 7.62
C ASP A 97 17.22 -12.11 7.45
N ILE A 98 16.61 -12.81 6.47
CA ILE A 98 16.97 -14.19 6.11
C ILE A 98 18.43 -14.27 5.64
N TYR A 99 18.88 -13.32 4.83
CA TYR A 99 20.27 -13.28 4.39
C TYR A 99 21.25 -13.15 5.57
N VAL A 100 20.99 -12.26 6.52
CA VAL A 100 21.83 -12.08 7.73
C VAL A 100 21.82 -13.33 8.61
N VAL A 101 20.67 -13.97 8.79
CA VAL A 101 20.56 -15.22 9.54
C VAL A 101 21.35 -16.34 8.87
N LEU A 102 21.26 -16.47 7.55
CA LEU A 102 22.01 -17.48 6.79
C LEU A 102 23.51 -17.21 6.76
N ASP A 103 23.95 -15.95 6.69
CA ASP A 103 25.37 -15.55 6.80
C ASP A 103 25.94 -15.98 8.16
N ASN A 104 25.25 -15.63 9.25
CA ASN A 104 25.63 -15.99 10.62
C ASN A 104 25.62 -17.52 10.84
N LEU A 105 24.64 -18.22 10.26
CA LEU A 105 24.55 -19.68 10.35
C LEU A 105 25.72 -20.33 9.59
N PHE A 106 26.02 -19.85 8.38
CA PHE A 106 27.14 -20.34 7.57
C PHE A 106 28.48 -20.15 8.31
N GLU A 107 28.69 -18.98 8.89
CA GLU A 107 29.88 -18.67 9.70
C GLU A 107 30.02 -19.62 10.91
N LYS A 108 28.93 -19.84 11.66
CA LYS A 108 28.96 -20.76 12.81
C LYS A 108 29.21 -22.21 12.40
N MET A 109 28.69 -22.64 11.26
CA MET A 109 28.95 -23.99 10.74
C MET A 109 30.42 -24.16 10.36
N LEU A 110 31.02 -23.18 9.68
CA LEU A 110 32.46 -23.18 9.39
C LEU A 110 33.30 -23.18 10.66
N ALA A 111 32.96 -22.34 11.65
CA ALA A 111 33.64 -22.28 12.94
C ALA A 111 33.54 -23.61 13.73
N SER A 112 32.46 -24.37 13.50
CA SER A 112 32.28 -25.72 14.09
C SER A 112 33.04 -26.81 13.35
N GLY A 113 33.85 -26.47 12.34
CA GLY A 113 34.70 -27.40 11.60
C GLY A 113 34.04 -28.03 10.37
N PHE A 114 32.84 -27.59 9.96
CA PHE A 114 32.24 -28.06 8.72
C PHE A 114 33.01 -27.51 7.51
N LYS A 115 33.26 -28.37 6.52
CA LYS A 115 33.80 -27.92 5.23
C LYS A 115 32.75 -27.10 4.49
N LYS A 116 33.19 -26.05 3.81
CA LYS A 116 32.35 -25.15 2.98
C LYS A 116 31.34 -25.89 2.10
N GLN A 117 31.77 -26.89 1.34
CA GLN A 117 30.88 -27.72 0.50
C GLN A 117 29.78 -28.42 1.32
N LYS A 118 30.10 -28.88 2.53
CA LYS A 118 29.13 -29.53 3.41
C LYS A 118 28.12 -28.53 3.99
N CYS A 119 28.55 -27.31 4.30
CA CYS A 119 27.63 -26.23 4.69
C CYS A 119 26.65 -25.89 3.57
N GLU A 120 27.13 -25.77 2.33
CA GLU A 120 26.27 -25.52 1.17
C GLU A 120 25.24 -26.63 0.96
N GLU A 121 25.68 -27.90 0.97
CA GLU A 121 24.79 -29.05 0.84
C GLU A 121 23.70 -29.07 1.92
N LEU A 122 24.07 -28.85 3.18
CA LEU A 122 23.15 -28.89 4.31
C LEU A 122 22.10 -27.76 4.23
N LEU A 123 22.50 -26.56 3.85
CA LEU A 123 21.57 -25.45 3.70
C LEU A 123 20.67 -25.61 2.48
N ILE A 124 21.19 -26.12 1.36
CA ILE A 124 20.37 -26.39 0.17
C ILE A 124 19.37 -27.52 0.47
N SER A 125 19.79 -28.59 1.13
CA SER A 125 18.91 -29.69 1.53
C SER A 125 17.88 -29.30 2.60
N ALA A 126 18.17 -28.30 3.43
CA ALA A 126 17.19 -27.70 4.34
C ALA A 126 16.12 -26.83 3.63
N GLY A 127 16.23 -26.65 2.31
CA GLY A 127 15.24 -25.94 1.49
C GLY A 127 15.57 -24.47 1.22
N PHE A 128 16.79 -24.01 1.53
CA PHE A 128 17.22 -22.64 1.19
C PHE A 128 17.64 -22.52 -0.28
N ASP A 129 17.42 -21.35 -0.89
CA ASP A 129 17.73 -21.10 -2.30
C ASP A 129 19.22 -21.31 -2.62
N PRO A 130 19.59 -22.25 -3.52
CA PRO A 130 20.98 -22.51 -3.91
C PRO A 130 21.73 -21.27 -4.39
N LYS A 131 21.05 -20.31 -5.04
CA LYS A 131 21.69 -19.07 -5.52
C LYS A 131 22.11 -18.18 -4.35
N LEU A 132 21.27 -18.09 -3.31
CA LEU A 132 21.55 -17.31 -2.11
C LEU A 132 22.70 -17.94 -1.31
N ILE A 133 22.68 -19.27 -1.14
CA ILE A 133 23.70 -20.01 -0.41
C ILE A 133 25.08 -19.89 -1.09
N ARG A 134 25.15 -20.04 -2.42
CA ARG A 134 26.40 -19.83 -3.17
C ARG A 134 26.94 -18.41 -3.05
N LYS A 135 26.05 -17.40 -2.97
CA LYS A 135 26.45 -16.01 -2.78
C LYS A 135 27.02 -15.76 -1.38
N ILE A 136 26.50 -16.43 -0.35
CA ILE A 136 27.02 -16.37 1.02
C ILE A 136 28.36 -17.10 1.11
N SER A 137 28.44 -18.32 0.58
CA SER A 137 29.65 -19.15 0.66
C SER A 137 30.86 -18.52 -0.03
N GLN A 138 30.65 -17.69 -1.06
CA GLN A 138 31.71 -16.92 -1.73
C GLN A 138 32.44 -15.94 -0.81
N LYS A 139 31.83 -15.47 0.28
CA LYS A 139 32.50 -14.59 1.25
C LYS A 139 33.54 -15.31 2.09
N TYR A 140 33.39 -16.61 2.27
CA TYR A 140 34.21 -17.39 3.20
C TYR A 140 35.22 -18.25 2.42
N PRO A 141 36.53 -18.12 2.70
CA PRO A 141 37.57 -18.89 2.03
C PRO A 141 37.43 -20.40 2.29
#